data_AF-A0A6C0HD92-F1
#
_entry.id   AF-A0A6C0HD92-F1
#
_cell.length_a   1.000
_cell.length_b   1.000
_cell.length_c   1.000
_cell.angle_alpha   90.00
_cell.angle_beta   90.00
_cell.angle_gamma   90.00
#
_symmetry.space_group_name_H-M   'P 1'
#
loop_
_entity.id
_entity.type
_entity.pdbx_description
1 polymer ?
#
loop_
_entity_poly.entity_id
_entity_poly.type
_entity_poly.pdbx_seq_one_letter_code
_entity_poly.pdbx_strand_id
1 'polypeptide(L)'
;MDYYNFDMEVQYHDNLSYRNILRKLFYMKINYNPALDEIDEETRDELMYDDDAMSAGMDKLYDFTKDDELFNELYDLAAGRMFSTDKYIGQAVLLSYDYLYLFHHCLGSFVKGVFHKENEYYNKLKEKLT
;
A
#
# COMPACT_ATOMS: atom_id res chain seq x y z
N MET A 1 7.19 -0.78 -14.32
CA MET A 1 7.35 -1.51 -13.05
C MET A 1 6.10 -2.32 -12.90
N ASP A 2 6.19 -3.64 -13.07
CA ASP A 2 5.03 -4.47 -13.43
C ASP A 2 4.33 -5.09 -12.20
N TYR A 3 4.64 -4.57 -11.01
CA TYR A 3 4.16 -5.09 -9.72
C TYR A 3 3.34 -4.07 -8.92
N TYR A 4 3.30 -2.80 -9.37
CA TYR A 4 2.51 -1.75 -8.74
C TYR A 4 2.04 -0.72 -9.78
N ASN A 5 0.76 -0.36 -9.75
CA ASN A 5 0.18 0.64 -10.64
C ASN A 5 0.26 2.05 -10.04
N PHE A 6 1.23 2.86 -10.50
CA PHE A 6 1.43 4.24 -10.02
C PHE A 6 0.48 5.28 -10.62
N ASP A 7 -0.19 4.95 -11.72
CA ASP A 7 -1.02 5.90 -12.48
C ASP A 7 -2.52 5.76 -12.17
N MET A 8 -2.89 4.73 -11.39
CA MET A 8 -4.28 4.46 -11.03
C MET A 8 -4.80 5.48 -10.01
N GLU A 9 -6.01 5.99 -10.22
CA GLU A 9 -6.67 6.78 -9.18
C GLU A 9 -7.11 5.88 -8.00
N VAL A 10 -6.77 6.31 -6.79
CA VAL A 10 -7.09 5.60 -5.55
C VAL A 10 -8.20 6.34 -4.81
N GLN A 11 -9.38 5.72 -4.74
CA GLN A 11 -10.49 6.17 -3.89
C GLN A 11 -11.24 4.96 -3.36
N TYR A 12 -11.61 4.99 -2.08
CA TYR A 12 -12.36 3.96 -1.40
C TYR A 12 -13.03 4.56 -0.14
N HIS A 13 -14.12 3.95 0.30
CA HIS A 13 -14.93 4.43 1.44
C HIS A 13 -15.40 3.32 2.38
N ASP A 14 -15.09 2.07 2.05
CA ASP A 14 -15.36 0.89 2.85
C ASP A 14 -14.27 -0.16 2.62
N ASN A 15 -14.28 -1.21 3.46
CA ASN A 15 -13.27 -2.26 3.41
C ASN A 15 -13.25 -2.98 2.05
N LEU A 16 -14.42 -3.21 1.45
CA LEU A 16 -14.54 -3.92 0.18
C LEU A 16 -13.91 -3.14 -0.98
N SER A 17 -14.23 -1.84 -1.10
CA SER A 17 -13.65 -0.95 -2.10
C SER A 17 -12.14 -0.81 -1.90
N TYR A 18 -11.67 -0.71 -0.65
CA TYR A 18 -10.24 -0.69 -0.34
C TYR A 18 -9.51 -1.97 -0.79
N ARG A 19 -10.02 -3.17 -0.44
CA ARG A 19 -9.42 -4.45 -0.85
C ARG A 19 -9.39 -4.58 -2.37
N ASN A 20 -10.44 -4.13 -3.06
CA ASN A 20 -10.48 -4.09 -4.51
C ASN A 20 -9.48 -3.12 -5.14
N ILE A 21 -9.22 -1.97 -4.51
CA ILE A 21 -8.18 -1.04 -4.94
C ILE A 21 -6.80 -1.68 -4.76
N LEU A 22 -6.50 -2.28 -3.61
CA LEU A 22 -5.24 -2.98 -3.40
C LEU A 22 -4.99 -4.06 -4.46
N ARG A 23 -6.00 -4.88 -4.77
CA ARG A 23 -5.89 -5.91 -5.82
C ARG A 23 -5.48 -5.32 -7.16
N LYS A 24 -6.07 -4.19 -7.54
CA LYS A 24 -5.76 -3.51 -8.81
C LYS A 24 -4.37 -2.86 -8.79
N LEU A 25 -3.98 -2.26 -7.67
CA LEU A 25 -2.67 -1.64 -7.51
C LEU A 25 -1.56 -2.68 -7.67
N PHE A 26 -1.70 -3.85 -7.04
CA PHE A 26 -0.68 -4.91 -7.01
C PHE A 26 -0.88 -5.99 -8.09
N TYR A 27 -1.81 -5.80 -9.02
CA TYR A 27 -2.15 -6.78 -10.07
C TYR A 27 -2.47 -8.19 -9.52
N MET A 28 -3.09 -8.25 -8.34
CA MET A 28 -3.49 -9.49 -7.68
C MET A 28 -4.49 -10.27 -8.51
N LYS A 29 -4.35 -11.59 -8.52
CA LYS A 29 -5.27 -12.50 -9.21
C LYS A 29 -6.27 -13.08 -8.24
N ILE A 30 -7.54 -13.00 -8.61
CA ILE A 30 -8.61 -13.66 -7.89
C ILE A 30 -8.75 -15.09 -8.45
N ASN A 31 -8.30 -16.06 -7.66
CA ASN A 31 -8.44 -17.47 -8.02
C ASN A 31 -9.77 -18.00 -7.49
N TYR A 32 -10.77 -18.04 -8.37
CA TYR A 32 -12.08 -18.61 -8.01
C TYR A 32 -11.93 -20.06 -7.55
N ASN A 33 -12.47 -20.35 -6.37
CA ASN A 33 -12.49 -21.67 -5.78
C ASN A 33 -13.94 -22.02 -5.39
N PRO A 34 -14.62 -22.92 -6.12
CA PRO A 34 -15.99 -23.34 -5.83
C PRO A 34 -16.19 -23.89 -4.41
N ALA A 35 -15.13 -24.39 -3.77
CA ALA A 35 -15.20 -24.88 -2.39
C ALA A 35 -15.51 -23.77 -1.38
N LEU A 36 -15.39 -22.50 -1.78
CA LEU A 36 -15.66 -21.33 -0.95
C LEU A 36 -17.05 -20.72 -1.21
N ASP A 37 -17.86 -21.30 -2.10
CA ASP A 37 -19.15 -20.69 -2.49
C ASP A 37 -20.17 -20.60 -1.34
N GLU A 38 -20.09 -21.54 -0.39
CA GLU A 38 -20.93 -21.58 0.82
C GLU A 38 -20.35 -20.79 2.00
N ILE A 39 -19.16 -20.20 1.82
CA ILE A 39 -18.54 -19.32 2.81
C ILE A 39 -19.12 -17.92 2.64
N ASP A 40 -19.26 -17.18 3.74
CA ASP A 40 -19.66 -15.78 3.69
C ASP A 40 -18.69 -14.96 2.82
N GLU A 41 -19.21 -13.88 2.27
CA GLU A 41 -18.50 -13.09 1.26
C GLU A 41 -17.18 -12.49 1.77
N GLU A 42 -17.14 -12.06 3.02
CA GLU A 42 -15.95 -11.42 3.60
C GLU A 42 -14.84 -12.45 3.83
N THR A 43 -15.15 -13.56 4.50
CA THR A 43 -14.17 -14.64 4.70
C THR A 43 -13.68 -15.20 3.36
N ARG A 44 -14.56 -15.35 2.37
CA ARG A 44 -14.17 -15.78 1.02
C ARG A 44 -13.22 -14.78 0.36
N ASP A 45 -13.49 -13.48 0.47
CA ASP A 45 -12.65 -12.43 -0.09
C ASP A 45 -11.24 -12.43 0.52
N GLU A 46 -11.15 -12.66 1.83
CA GLU A 46 -9.87 -12.84 2.55
C GLU A 46 -9.12 -14.09 2.09
N LEU A 47 -9.80 -15.22 1.93
CA LEU A 47 -9.19 -16.48 1.46
C LEU A 47 -8.74 -16.44 -0.01
N MET A 48 -9.30 -15.52 -0.81
CA MET A 48 -8.94 -15.32 -2.21
C MET A 48 -7.91 -14.19 -2.39
N TYR A 49 -7.28 -13.74 -1.31
CA TYR A 49 -6.20 -12.78 -1.33
C TYR A 49 -4.92 -13.38 -1.95
N ASP A 50 -4.27 -12.62 -2.84
CA ASP A 50 -3.07 -13.04 -3.55
C ASP A 50 -1.83 -12.58 -2.79
N ASP A 51 -1.47 -13.34 -1.75
CA ASP A 51 -0.31 -13.07 -0.88
C ASP A 51 1.01 -13.00 -1.66
N ASP A 52 1.15 -13.80 -2.72
CA ASP A 52 2.34 -13.85 -3.56
C ASP A 52 2.51 -12.54 -4.34
N ALA A 53 1.44 -12.05 -4.98
CA ALA A 53 1.47 -10.77 -5.70
C ALA A 53 1.70 -9.59 -4.75
N MET A 54 1.06 -9.59 -3.57
CA MET A 54 1.28 -8.54 -2.57
C MET A 54 2.72 -8.53 -2.11
N SER A 55 3.25 -9.68 -1.69
CA SER A 55 4.61 -9.81 -1.15
C SER A 55 5.65 -9.39 -2.19
N ALA A 56 5.54 -9.89 -3.42
CA ALA A 56 6.43 -9.50 -4.51
C ALA A 56 6.35 -8.00 -4.82
N GLY A 57 5.14 -7.41 -4.81
CA GLY A 57 4.97 -5.99 -5.06
C GLY A 57 5.51 -5.10 -3.95
N MET A 58 5.31 -5.49 -2.69
CA MET A 58 5.88 -4.78 -1.53
C MET A 58 7.41 -4.78 -1.57
N ASP A 59 8.03 -5.93 -1.83
CA ASP A 59 9.48 -6.06 -1.98
C ASP A 59 10.01 -5.12 -3.06
N LYS A 60 9.37 -5.11 -4.24
CA LYS A 60 9.78 -4.22 -5.35
C LYS A 60 9.55 -2.76 -5.04
N LEU A 61 8.47 -2.43 -4.35
CA LEU A 61 8.17 -1.07 -3.94
C LEU A 61 9.16 -0.56 -2.88
N TYR A 62 9.57 -1.44 -1.95
CA TYR A 62 10.58 -1.12 -0.97
C TYR A 62 11.93 -0.92 -1.64
N ASP A 63 12.36 -1.86 -2.50
CA ASP A 63 13.58 -1.74 -3.29
C ASP A 63 13.63 -0.46 -4.12
N PHE A 64 12.49 0.00 -4.64
CA PHE A 64 12.37 1.22 -5.43
C PHE A 64 12.50 2.51 -4.61
N THR A 65 12.19 2.47 -3.31
CA THR A 65 12.08 3.66 -2.45
C THR A 65 13.09 3.70 -1.31
N LYS A 66 13.78 2.58 -1.00
CA LYS A 66 14.65 2.42 0.17
C LYS A 66 15.85 3.37 0.22
N ASP A 67 16.27 3.92 -0.91
CA ASP A 67 17.40 4.86 -0.97
C ASP A 67 16.97 6.34 -0.87
N ASP A 68 15.65 6.62 -0.86
CA ASP A 68 15.11 7.96 -0.70
C ASP A 68 14.90 8.29 0.79
N GLU A 69 15.49 9.38 1.26
CA GLU A 69 15.45 9.76 2.67
C GLU A 69 14.03 10.07 3.17
N LEU A 70 13.15 10.60 2.32
CA LEU A 70 11.78 10.96 2.71
C LEU A 70 10.92 9.72 2.86
N PHE A 71 11.07 8.71 1.99
CA PHE A 71 10.40 7.42 2.17
C PHE A 71 10.91 6.69 3.41
N ASN A 72 12.21 6.73 3.69
CA ASN A 72 12.76 6.17 4.92
C ASN A 72 12.14 6.82 6.16
N GLU A 73 11.99 8.14 6.18
CA GLU A 73 11.31 8.86 7.26
C GLU A 73 9.85 8.39 7.44
N LEU A 74 9.09 8.24 6.34
CA LEU A 74 7.72 7.72 6.40
C LEU A 74 7.66 6.29 6.94
N TYR A 75 8.57 5.41 6.51
CA TYR A 75 8.64 4.04 7.00
C TYR A 75 8.94 3.97 8.49
N ASP A 76 9.89 4.76 8.98
CA ASP A 76 10.25 4.80 10.39
C ASP A 76 9.09 5.34 11.26
N LEU A 77 8.42 6.41 10.81
CA LEU A 77 7.24 6.96 11.50
C LEU A 77 6.09 5.95 11.54
N ALA A 78 5.81 5.29 10.43
CA ALA A 78 4.75 4.30 10.33
C ALA A 78 5.05 3.04 11.15
N ALA A 79 6.28 2.55 11.15
CA ALA A 79 6.72 1.44 12.00
C ALA A 79 6.58 1.79 13.49
N GLY A 80 6.90 3.03 13.86
CA GLY A 80 6.75 3.55 15.22
C GLY A 80 5.31 3.46 15.76
N ARG A 81 4.29 3.54 14.89
CA ARG A 81 2.87 3.34 15.27
C ARG A 81 2.59 1.94 15.81
N MET A 82 3.41 0.98 15.43
CA MET A 82 3.35 -0.43 15.85
C MET A 82 4.43 -0.76 16.89
N PHE A 83 5.04 0.26 17.51
CA PHE A 83 6.19 0.11 18.42
C PHE A 83 7.36 -0.66 17.77
N SER A 84 7.54 -0.48 16.47
CA SER A 84 8.57 -1.16 15.67
C SER A 84 9.55 -0.17 15.06
N THR A 85 10.73 -0.67 14.69
CA THR A 85 11.74 0.03 13.87
C THR A 85 11.95 -0.68 12.52
N ASP A 86 11.16 -1.71 12.24
CA ASP A 86 11.23 -2.45 10.98
C ASP A 86 10.49 -1.68 9.88
N LYS A 87 11.24 -1.27 8.85
CA LYS A 87 10.71 -0.52 7.71
C LYS A 87 9.72 -1.31 6.85
N TYR A 88 9.78 -2.63 6.84
CA TYR A 88 8.76 -3.46 6.18
C TYR A 88 7.43 -3.38 6.92
N ILE A 89 7.45 -3.34 8.26
CA ILE A 89 6.25 -3.07 9.06
C ILE A 89 5.74 -1.66 8.75
N GLY A 90 6.65 -0.68 8.66
CA GLY A 90 6.30 0.68 8.24
C GLY A 90 5.61 0.73 6.88
N GLN A 91 6.15 0.04 5.88
CA GLN A 91 5.55 -0.05 4.55
C GLN A 91 4.15 -0.71 4.59
N ALA A 92 3.98 -1.79 5.36
CA ALA A 92 2.68 -2.45 5.54
C ALA A 92 1.65 -1.48 6.15
N VAL A 93 2.06 -0.69 7.15
CA VAL A 93 1.20 0.36 7.75
C VAL A 93 0.84 1.43 6.72
N LEU A 94 1.80 1.88 5.90
CA LEU A 94 1.53 2.89 4.85
C LEU A 94 0.59 2.39 3.75
N LEU A 95 0.55 1.08 3.51
CA LEU A 95 -0.38 0.43 2.59
C LEU A 95 -1.75 0.13 3.20
N SER A 96 -1.92 0.34 4.51
CA SER A 96 -3.20 0.11 5.19
C SER A 96 -4.26 1.15 4.82
N TYR A 97 -5.53 0.82 5.12
CA TYR A 97 -6.71 1.62 4.79
C TYR A 97 -6.54 3.12 5.06
N ASP A 98 -5.99 3.47 6.22
CA ASP A 98 -5.87 4.85 6.66
C ASP A 98 -4.86 5.68 5.87
N TYR A 99 -3.81 5.05 5.32
CA TYR A 99 -2.66 5.77 4.78
C TYR A 99 -2.47 5.59 3.27
N LEU A 100 -3.03 4.53 2.69
CA LEU A 100 -2.80 4.13 1.30
C LEU A 100 -3.05 5.28 0.31
N TYR A 101 -4.12 6.06 0.47
CA TYR A 101 -4.38 7.22 -0.40
C TYR A 101 -3.19 8.20 -0.46
N LEU A 102 -2.72 8.67 0.70
CA LEU A 102 -1.63 9.65 0.75
C LEU A 102 -0.30 9.02 0.32
N PHE A 103 -0.05 7.78 0.74
CA PHE A 103 1.16 7.05 0.37
C PHE A 103 1.24 6.80 -1.13
N HIS A 104 0.14 6.40 -1.75
CA HIS A 104 0.06 6.21 -3.20
C HIS A 104 0.37 7.50 -3.97
N HIS A 105 -0.14 8.64 -3.52
CA HIS A 105 0.19 9.93 -4.14
C HIS A 105 1.66 10.35 -3.95
N CYS A 106 2.29 9.97 -2.84
CA CYS A 106 3.74 10.14 -2.65
C CYS A 106 4.51 9.31 -3.69
N LEU A 107 4.17 8.03 -3.84
CA LEU A 107 4.75 7.13 -4.84
C LEU A 107 4.58 7.65 -6.26
N GLY A 108 3.38 8.11 -6.62
CA GLY A 108 3.11 8.71 -7.92
C GLY A 108 3.89 10.00 -8.17
N SER A 109 4.05 10.85 -7.14
CA SER A 109 4.91 12.04 -7.21
C SER A 109 6.38 11.67 -7.42
N PHE A 110 6.83 10.58 -6.80
CA PHE A 110 8.21 10.11 -6.88
C PHE A 110 8.55 9.61 -8.28
N VAL A 111 7.68 8.78 -8.87
CA VAL A 111 7.83 8.32 -10.26
C VAL A 111 7.85 9.49 -11.25
N LYS A 112 7.11 10.57 -10.97
CA LYS A 112 7.07 11.79 -11.79
C LYS A 112 8.25 12.73 -11.55
N GLY A 113 9.14 12.44 -10.59
CA GLY A 113 10.29 13.29 -10.25
C GLY A 113 9.92 14.59 -9.53
N VAL A 114 8.72 14.67 -8.94
CA VAL A 114 8.19 15.84 -8.22
C VAL A 114 7.96 15.56 -6.73
N PHE A 115 8.59 14.52 -6.20
CA PHE A 115 8.57 14.20 -4.78
C PHE A 115 9.72 14.90 -4.06
N HIS A 116 9.37 15.72 -3.08
CA HIS A 116 10.30 16.53 -2.28
C HIS A 116 9.63 16.92 -0.96
N LYS A 117 10.39 17.54 -0.05
CA LYS A 117 9.95 17.88 1.33
C LYS A 117 8.71 18.78 1.41
N GLU A 118 8.42 19.54 0.36
CA GLU A 118 7.25 20.45 0.31
C GLU A 118 6.03 19.79 -0.35
N ASN A 119 6.15 18.52 -0.80
CA ASN A 119 5.05 17.80 -1.40
C ASN A 119 3.87 17.71 -0.41
N GLU A 120 2.67 18.07 -0.87
CA GLU A 120 1.51 18.17 0.02
C GLU A 120 1.11 16.81 0.61
N TYR A 121 1.24 15.73 -0.16
CA TYR A 121 0.87 14.39 0.27
C TYR A 121 1.87 13.85 1.28
N TYR A 122 3.15 14.13 1.08
CA TYR A 122 4.21 13.84 2.05
C TYR A 122 3.92 14.47 3.40
N ASN A 123 3.64 15.78 3.42
CA ASN A 123 3.41 16.52 4.65
C ASN A 123 2.11 16.08 5.35
N LYS A 124 1.02 15.88 4.60
CA LYS A 124 -0.23 15.34 5.14
C LYS A 124 -0.06 13.94 5.73
N LEU A 125 0.71 13.08 5.05
CA LEU A 125 0.97 11.72 5.52
C LEU A 125 1.79 11.73 6.81
N LYS A 126 2.85 12.54 6.85
CA LYS A 126 3.68 12.73 8.03
C LYS A 126 2.87 13.23 9.23
N GLU A 127 2.01 14.23 9.04
CA GLU A 127 1.09 14.73 10.07
C GLU A 127 0.15 13.63 10.58
N LYS A 128 -0.37 12.77 9.70
CA LYS A 128 -1.25 11.66 10.09
C LYS A 128 -0.54 10.58 10.91
N LEU A 129 0.78 10.45 10.75
CA LEU A 129 1.61 9.46 11.46
C LEU A 129 2.11 9.96 12.83
N THR A 130 2.10 11.27 13.07
CA THR A 130 2.47 11.87 14.35
C THR A 130 1.26 12.09 15.24
#